data_AF-A0A959J0H9-F1
#
_entry.id   AF-A0A959J0H9-F1
#
_cell.length_a   1.000
_cell.length_b   1.000
_cell.length_c   1.000
_cell.angle_alpha   90.00
_cell.angle_beta   90.00
_cell.angle_gamma   90.00
#
_symmetry.space_group_name_H-M   'P 1'
#
loop_
_entity.id
_entity.type
_entity.pdbx_description
1 polymer ?
#
loop_
_entity_poly.entity_id
_entity_poly.type
_entity_poly.pdbx_seq_one_letter_code
_entity_poly.pdbx_strand_id
1 'polypeptide(L)'
;MIFKFLKYFLATILLYTLICVATPFNKTLRVRSIKNQIHYLSAIMDKGYDDLLQHQFPEGKVFSNALLALSIIEYSEKYGIENEKDADIVDRCIQRIQSTSTLNKFDEHLNPKYGIFLNGWTNFLYSKYLESELFKHSSIREKIVQHGSKIEFNINTALQDSIRPLETYVDAYWPADNFVAAASMRDTIHRANWLKHLQSLSRHESHLLHHAGSNPSEIRGSSNAMITYCLHVMGNTGANSYNANFKSIFIDGFLGIELVKENADGSDKMDVDSGPVFLGYGASATIMNIKTQAEFNDFNARYTWASLNFIGLPVNVFKHKYYLFKKEPMFDLFMLWAGVSL
;
A
#
# COMPACT_ATOMS: atom_id res chain seq x y z
N MET A 1 -3.53 16.04 46.93
CA MET A 1 -2.78 16.39 45.69
C MET A 1 -2.82 15.24 44.68
N ILE A 2 -2.48 14.02 45.10
CA ILE A 2 -2.50 12.78 44.27
C ILE A 2 -3.84 12.54 43.56
N PHE A 3 -4.98 12.66 44.24
CA PHE A 3 -6.30 12.49 43.62
C PHE A 3 -6.62 13.50 42.52
N LYS A 4 -6.14 14.74 42.63
CA LYS A 4 -6.32 15.76 41.58
C LYS A 4 -5.47 15.41 40.35
N PHE A 5 -4.21 15.03 40.57
CA PHE A 5 -3.32 14.58 39.49
C PHE A 5 -3.91 13.38 38.72
N LEU A 6 -4.35 12.36 39.44
CA LEU A 6 -4.96 11.17 38.83
C LEU A 6 -6.20 11.51 37.99
N LYS A 7 -7.06 12.41 38.49
CA LYS A 7 -8.24 12.88 37.75
C LYS A 7 -7.85 13.54 36.41
N TYR A 8 -6.87 14.43 36.40
CA TYR A 8 -6.43 15.11 35.16
C TYR A 8 -5.71 14.16 34.20
N PHE A 9 -4.94 13.21 34.72
CA PHE A 9 -4.29 12.19 33.92
C PHE A 9 -5.32 11.30 33.21
N LEU A 10 -6.31 10.78 33.94
CA LEU A 10 -7.39 9.97 33.37
C LEU A 10 -8.23 10.76 32.35
N ALA A 11 -8.54 12.03 32.64
CA ALA A 11 -9.25 12.89 31.70
C ALA A 11 -8.45 13.11 30.40
N THR A 12 -7.13 13.28 30.50
CA THR A 12 -6.24 13.40 29.34
C THR A 12 -6.21 12.13 28.50
N ILE A 13 -6.10 10.94 29.14
CA ILE A 13 -6.14 9.65 28.44
C ILE A 13 -7.48 9.44 27.75
N LEU A 14 -8.59 9.75 28.43
CA LEU A 14 -9.92 9.62 27.85
C LEU A 14 -10.09 10.54 26.64
N LEU A 15 -9.69 11.80 26.75
CA LEU A 15 -9.73 12.75 25.64
C LEU A 15 -8.85 12.29 24.47
N TYR A 16 -7.64 11.81 24.75
CA TYR A 16 -6.74 11.26 23.73
C TYR A 16 -7.38 10.08 23.00
N THR A 17 -7.94 9.13 23.75
CA THR A 17 -8.61 7.95 23.21
C THR A 17 -9.80 8.34 22.33
N LEU A 18 -10.65 9.25 22.82
CA LEU A 18 -11.80 9.76 22.07
C LEU A 18 -11.37 10.43 20.76
N ILE A 19 -10.33 11.27 20.77
CA ILE A 19 -9.82 11.91 19.55
C ILE A 19 -9.29 10.88 18.57
N CYS A 20 -8.52 9.89 19.04
CA CYS A 20 -7.96 8.84 18.18
C CYS A 20 -9.05 8.01 17.51
N VAL A 21 -10.03 7.54 18.30
CA VAL A 21 -11.12 6.69 17.80
C VAL A 21 -12.09 7.48 16.92
N ALA A 22 -12.36 8.76 17.23
CA ALA A 22 -13.25 9.60 16.42
C ALA A 22 -12.62 10.10 15.11
N THR A 23 -11.29 10.06 14.98
CA THR A 23 -10.56 10.63 13.84
C THR A 23 -11.09 10.15 12.48
N PRO A 24 -11.26 8.84 12.18
CA PRO A 24 -11.73 8.41 10.86
C PRO A 24 -13.21 8.74 10.59
N PHE A 25 -14.01 8.98 11.64
CA PHE A 25 -15.45 9.28 11.52
C PHE A 25 -15.74 10.78 11.43
N ASN A 26 -14.78 11.64 11.78
CA ASN A 26 -14.91 13.08 11.70
C ASN A 26 -14.05 13.65 10.56
N LYS A 27 -14.69 14.24 9.54
CA LYS A 27 -14.01 14.79 8.36
C LYS A 27 -12.90 15.77 8.72
N THR A 28 -13.13 16.69 9.65
CA THR A 28 -12.14 17.72 10.04
C THR A 28 -10.92 17.10 10.71
N LEU A 29 -11.13 16.18 11.66
CA LEU A 29 -10.03 15.45 12.32
C LEU A 29 -9.25 14.63 11.30
N ARG A 30 -9.93 13.89 10.42
CA ARG A 30 -9.32 13.07 9.38
C ARG A 30 -8.47 13.90 8.41
N VAL A 31 -9.02 14.99 7.87
CA VAL A 31 -8.32 15.90 6.95
C VAL A 31 -7.06 16.49 7.60
N ARG A 32 -7.16 16.93 8.86
CA ARG A 32 -5.99 17.42 9.61
C ARG A 32 -4.97 16.30 9.87
N SER A 33 -5.43 15.11 10.22
CA SER A 33 -4.62 13.92 10.47
C SER A 33 -3.78 13.56 9.25
N ILE A 34 -4.41 13.47 8.08
CA ILE A 34 -3.76 13.19 6.79
C ILE A 34 -2.74 14.28 6.44
N LYS A 35 -3.13 15.57 6.46
CA LYS A 35 -2.23 16.69 6.15
C LYS A 35 -0.96 16.70 7.01
N ASN A 36 -1.12 16.48 8.30
CA ASN A 36 0.00 16.47 9.23
C ASN A 36 0.91 15.24 9.03
N GLN A 37 0.36 14.13 8.58
CA GLN A 37 1.11 12.91 8.28
C GLN A 37 1.86 13.02 6.96
N ILE A 38 1.24 13.57 5.91
CA ILE A 38 1.91 13.92 4.64
C ILE A 38 3.09 14.85 4.92
N HIS A 39 2.89 15.92 5.70
CA HIS A 39 3.95 16.88 6.01
C HIS A 39 5.12 16.25 6.78
N TYR A 40 4.85 15.39 7.76
CA TYR A 40 5.88 14.68 8.49
C TYR A 40 6.65 13.70 7.59
N LEU A 41 5.91 12.86 6.84
CA LEU A 41 6.51 11.84 5.98
C LEU A 41 7.33 12.47 4.85
N SER A 42 6.81 13.50 4.18
CA SER A 42 7.60 14.22 3.17
C SER A 42 8.90 14.77 3.76
N ALA A 43 8.84 15.36 4.96
CA ALA A 43 10.02 15.95 5.61
C ALA A 43 11.08 14.94 6.04
N ILE A 44 10.71 13.71 6.42
CA ILE A 44 11.71 12.66 6.73
C ILE A 44 12.27 12.03 5.45
N MET A 45 11.45 11.86 4.40
CA MET A 45 11.93 11.35 3.12
C MET A 45 12.88 12.34 2.45
N ASP A 46 12.64 13.65 2.58
CA ASP A 46 13.56 14.69 2.07
C ASP A 46 14.92 14.68 2.81
N LYS A 47 15.02 13.97 3.94
CA LYS A 47 16.27 13.72 4.68
C LYS A 47 16.91 12.35 4.39
N GLY A 48 16.39 11.60 3.40
CA GLY A 48 16.92 10.29 3.01
C GLY A 48 16.46 9.12 3.88
N TYR A 49 15.32 9.24 4.57
CA TYR A 49 14.81 8.13 5.39
C TYR A 49 14.40 6.91 4.55
N ASP A 50 14.03 7.13 3.29
CA ASP A 50 13.77 6.06 2.33
C ASP A 50 15.02 5.22 2.01
N ASP A 51 16.22 5.79 2.06
CA ASP A 51 17.47 5.01 1.97
C ASP A 51 17.65 4.09 3.20
N LEU A 52 17.23 4.53 4.39
CA LEU A 52 17.22 3.66 5.58
C LEU A 52 16.23 2.51 5.43
N LEU A 53 15.03 2.80 4.90
CA LEU A 53 14.04 1.77 4.62
C LEU A 53 14.54 0.76 3.58
N GLN A 54 15.29 1.22 2.58
CA GLN A 54 15.94 0.34 1.59
C GLN A 54 16.97 -0.61 2.18
N HIS A 55 17.61 -0.23 3.30
CA HIS A 55 18.52 -1.11 4.02
C HIS A 55 17.78 -2.14 4.88
N GLN A 56 16.56 -1.83 5.33
CA GLN A 56 15.73 -2.72 6.14
C GLN A 56 14.92 -3.70 5.29
N PHE A 57 14.44 -3.24 4.14
CA PHE A 57 13.59 -3.99 3.22
C PHE A 57 14.17 -3.94 1.81
N PRO A 58 14.20 -5.05 1.05
CA PRO A 58 14.71 -5.10 -0.32
C PRO A 58 14.06 -4.07 -1.26
N GLU A 59 12.86 -3.61 -0.92
CA GLU A 59 12.02 -2.73 -1.73
C GLU A 59 11.74 -1.38 -1.07
N GLY A 60 12.35 -1.14 0.11
CA GLY A 60 11.89 -0.13 1.05
C GLY A 60 11.80 1.28 0.47
N LYS A 61 12.74 1.69 -0.40
CA LYS A 61 12.73 3.03 -1.00
C LYS A 61 11.68 3.18 -2.08
N VAL A 62 11.53 2.19 -2.95
CA VAL A 62 10.50 2.20 -4.00
C VAL A 62 9.13 2.25 -3.37
N PHE A 63 8.90 1.32 -2.44
CA PHE A 63 7.59 1.12 -1.84
C PHE A 63 7.17 2.32 -0.99
N SER A 64 8.07 2.85 -0.15
CA SER A 64 7.77 4.02 0.68
C SER A 64 7.46 5.28 -0.13
N ASN A 65 8.24 5.56 -1.17
CA ASN A 65 7.98 6.70 -2.04
C ASN A 65 6.68 6.53 -2.85
N ALA A 66 6.39 5.31 -3.31
CA ALA A 66 5.14 5.01 -4.01
C ALA A 66 3.92 5.23 -3.10
N LEU A 67 3.94 4.68 -1.88
CA LEU A 67 2.85 4.83 -0.91
C LEU A 67 2.61 6.30 -0.53
N LEU A 68 3.68 7.08 -0.29
CA LEU A 68 3.54 8.50 0.01
C LEU A 68 2.93 9.27 -1.17
N ALA A 69 3.43 9.05 -2.39
CA ALA A 69 2.95 9.74 -3.57
C ALA A 69 1.50 9.38 -3.90
N LEU A 70 1.15 8.09 -3.89
CA LEU A 70 -0.23 7.60 -4.08
C LEU A 70 -1.17 8.20 -3.03
N SER A 71 -0.74 8.28 -1.77
CA SER A 71 -1.55 8.89 -0.72
C SER A 71 -1.84 10.37 -0.98
N ILE A 72 -0.87 11.12 -1.51
CA ILE A 72 -1.04 12.54 -1.84
C ILE A 72 -2.00 12.69 -3.04
N ILE A 73 -1.83 11.87 -4.08
CA ILE A 73 -2.69 11.86 -5.26
C ILE A 73 -4.14 11.60 -4.87
N GLU A 74 -4.40 10.50 -4.15
CA GLU A 74 -5.74 10.11 -3.72
C GLU A 74 -6.35 11.14 -2.74
N TYR A 75 -5.54 11.69 -1.84
CA TYR A 75 -5.96 12.77 -0.94
C TYR A 75 -6.40 14.00 -1.73
N SER A 76 -5.62 14.40 -2.74
CA SER A 76 -5.91 15.55 -3.56
C SER A 76 -7.20 15.39 -4.35
N GLU A 77 -7.39 14.24 -4.99
CA GLU A 77 -8.62 13.92 -5.74
C GLU A 77 -9.85 13.96 -4.83
N LYS A 78 -9.77 13.29 -3.68
CA LYS A 78 -10.90 13.18 -2.74
C LYS A 78 -11.39 14.52 -2.19
N TYR A 79 -10.48 15.48 -2.04
CA TYR A 79 -10.79 16.78 -1.44
C TYR A 79 -10.69 17.95 -2.43
N GLY A 80 -10.49 17.69 -3.73
CA GLY A 80 -10.36 18.72 -4.76
C GLY A 80 -9.19 19.67 -4.50
N ILE A 81 -8.05 19.13 -4.06
CA ILE A 81 -6.86 19.92 -3.71
C ILE A 81 -5.89 19.87 -4.89
N GLU A 82 -5.70 21.02 -5.51
CA GLU A 82 -4.85 21.19 -6.68
C GLU A 82 -3.81 22.26 -6.36
N ASN A 83 -2.65 21.85 -5.87
CA ASN A 83 -1.59 22.80 -5.55
C ASN A 83 -0.21 22.28 -5.95
N GLU A 84 0.66 23.22 -6.29
CA GLU A 84 2.03 22.94 -6.75
C GLU A 84 2.88 22.25 -5.70
N LYS A 85 2.63 22.51 -4.41
CA LYS A 85 3.42 21.92 -3.33
C LYS A 85 3.20 20.41 -3.22
N ASP A 86 1.97 19.95 -3.35
CA ASP A 86 1.65 18.51 -3.28
C ASP A 86 2.16 17.80 -4.54
N ALA A 87 2.03 18.42 -5.71
CA ALA A 87 2.63 17.92 -6.96
C ALA A 87 4.18 17.84 -6.89
N ASP A 88 4.84 18.83 -6.31
CA ASP A 88 6.29 18.85 -6.09
C ASP A 88 6.75 17.73 -5.13
N ILE A 89 5.98 17.40 -4.09
CA ILE A 89 6.28 16.24 -3.23
C ILE A 89 6.17 14.93 -4.03
N VAL A 90 5.13 14.78 -4.86
CA VAL A 90 4.95 13.61 -5.73
C VAL A 90 6.11 13.48 -6.72
N ASP A 91 6.49 14.59 -7.36
CA ASP A 91 7.63 14.64 -8.29
C ASP A 91 8.94 14.19 -7.60
N ARG A 92 9.22 14.67 -6.38
CA ARG A 92 10.39 14.22 -5.61
C ARG A 92 10.36 12.74 -5.28
N CYS A 93 9.19 12.20 -4.92
CA CYS A 93 9.04 10.76 -4.68
C CYS A 93 9.40 9.96 -5.95
N ILE A 94 8.87 10.38 -7.10
CA ILE A 94 9.17 9.76 -8.40
C ILE A 94 10.66 9.84 -8.73
N GLN A 95 11.29 11.00 -8.53
CA GLN A 95 12.73 11.18 -8.76
C GLN A 95 13.58 10.28 -7.87
N ARG A 96 13.18 10.06 -6.60
CA ARG A 96 13.86 9.13 -5.68
C ARG A 96 13.70 7.68 -6.10
N ILE A 97 12.54 7.28 -6.63
CA ILE A 97 12.34 5.94 -7.21
C ILE A 97 13.26 5.74 -8.43
N GLN A 98 13.37 6.76 -9.28
CA GLN A 98 14.17 6.73 -10.51
C GLN A 98 15.68 6.95 -10.29
N SER A 99 16.12 7.22 -9.06
CA SER A 99 17.53 7.54 -8.82
C SER A 99 18.42 6.32 -9.06
N THR A 100 19.64 6.56 -9.56
CA THR A 100 20.63 5.49 -9.77
C THR A 100 20.86 4.65 -8.52
N SER A 101 20.86 5.27 -7.33
CA SER A 101 21.00 4.57 -6.05
C SER A 101 19.88 3.57 -5.77
N THR A 102 18.65 3.85 -6.24
CA THR A 102 17.50 2.96 -6.11
C THR A 102 17.57 1.85 -7.16
N LEU A 103 17.79 2.22 -8.43
CA LEU A 103 17.84 1.26 -9.54
C LEU A 103 18.95 0.21 -9.37
N ASN A 104 20.10 0.60 -8.81
CA ASN A 104 21.22 -0.32 -8.55
C ASN A 104 20.91 -1.40 -7.49
N LYS A 105 19.76 -1.35 -6.83
CA LYS A 105 19.30 -2.42 -5.90
C LYS A 105 18.54 -3.53 -6.60
N PHE A 106 18.12 -3.31 -7.85
CA PHE A 106 17.35 -4.27 -8.63
C PHE A 106 18.23 -4.86 -9.74
N ASP A 107 18.01 -6.14 -10.04
CA ASP A 107 18.79 -6.85 -11.06
C ASP A 107 18.41 -6.34 -12.46
N GLU A 108 19.41 -5.84 -13.19
CA GLU A 108 19.21 -5.21 -14.47
C GLU A 108 19.06 -6.19 -15.65
N HIS A 109 19.24 -7.49 -15.40
CA HIS A 109 19.17 -8.58 -16.38
C HIS A 109 17.81 -9.29 -16.38
N LEU A 110 16.91 -8.95 -15.47
CA LEU A 110 15.53 -9.45 -15.48
C LEU A 110 14.76 -8.99 -16.72
N ASN A 111 13.68 -9.72 -17.04
CA ASN A 111 12.76 -9.35 -18.11
C ASN A 111 11.32 -9.23 -17.57
N PRO A 112 10.80 -8.01 -17.34
CA PRO A 112 11.37 -6.71 -17.71
C PRO A 112 12.57 -6.29 -16.84
N LYS A 113 13.42 -5.42 -17.39
CA LYS A 113 14.60 -4.86 -16.69
C LYS A 113 14.22 -4.38 -15.29
N TYR A 114 14.96 -4.82 -14.26
CA TYR A 114 14.71 -4.53 -12.83
C TYR A 114 13.52 -5.27 -12.17
N GLY A 115 12.90 -6.23 -12.86
CA GLY A 115 11.86 -7.07 -12.29
C GLY A 115 10.49 -6.39 -12.18
N ILE A 116 9.45 -7.21 -11.99
CA ILE A 116 8.07 -6.75 -12.09
C ILE A 116 7.63 -5.91 -10.88
N PHE A 117 8.26 -6.06 -9.71
CA PHE A 117 7.96 -5.21 -8.55
C PHE A 117 8.27 -3.74 -8.83
N LEU A 118 9.51 -3.42 -9.25
CA LEU A 118 9.88 -2.03 -9.52
C LEU A 118 9.02 -1.47 -10.65
N ASN A 119 8.90 -2.20 -11.76
CA ASN A 119 8.14 -1.76 -12.92
C ASN A 119 6.66 -1.57 -12.58
N GLY A 120 6.07 -2.52 -11.84
CA GLY A 120 4.67 -2.51 -11.46
C GLY A 120 4.32 -1.34 -10.55
N TRP A 121 5.02 -1.17 -9.43
CA TRP A 121 4.77 -0.06 -8.51
C TRP A 121 5.04 1.31 -9.12
N THR A 122 6.11 1.42 -9.90
CA THR A 122 6.46 2.67 -10.58
C THR A 122 5.41 3.05 -11.62
N ASN A 123 4.99 2.09 -12.45
CA ASN A 123 3.98 2.36 -13.46
C ASN A 123 2.60 2.57 -12.84
N PHE A 124 2.27 1.89 -11.73
CA PHE A 124 1.03 2.11 -11.00
C PHE A 124 0.94 3.55 -10.48
N LEU A 125 2.02 4.05 -9.88
CA LEU A 125 2.12 5.45 -9.48
C LEU A 125 1.99 6.40 -10.68
N TYR A 126 2.67 6.12 -11.80
CA TYR A 126 2.59 7.00 -12.98
C TYR A 126 1.19 7.05 -13.56
N SER A 127 0.53 5.90 -13.73
CA SER A 127 -0.84 5.83 -14.22
C SER A 127 -1.78 6.64 -13.34
N LYS A 128 -1.68 6.50 -12.00
CA LYS A 128 -2.48 7.31 -11.07
C LYS A 128 -2.16 8.80 -11.10
N TYR A 129 -0.88 9.16 -11.21
CA TYR A 129 -0.53 10.56 -11.29
C TYR A 129 -1.02 11.18 -12.60
N LEU A 130 -0.87 10.50 -13.75
CA LEU A 130 -1.34 10.96 -15.06
C LEU A 130 -2.86 11.18 -15.11
N GLU A 131 -3.63 10.40 -14.37
CA GLU A 131 -5.09 10.53 -14.23
C GLU A 131 -5.51 11.70 -13.30
N SER A 132 -4.56 12.24 -12.52
CA SER A 132 -4.84 13.20 -11.45
C SER A 132 -4.73 14.66 -11.91
N GLU A 133 -5.59 15.51 -11.35
CA GLU A 133 -5.53 16.97 -11.55
C GLU A 133 -4.24 17.60 -11.01
N LEU A 134 -3.55 16.95 -10.05
CA LEU A 134 -2.23 17.41 -9.60
C LEU A 134 -1.19 17.43 -10.73
N PHE A 135 -1.31 16.54 -11.72
CA PHE A 135 -0.30 16.38 -12.75
C PHE A 135 -0.06 17.63 -13.60
N LYS A 136 -1.05 18.52 -13.71
CA LYS A 136 -0.88 19.80 -14.41
C LYS A 136 0.20 20.68 -13.80
N HIS A 137 0.49 20.50 -12.51
CA HIS A 137 1.50 21.21 -11.75
C HIS A 137 2.84 20.47 -11.67
N SER A 138 2.95 19.27 -12.23
CA SER A 138 4.22 18.53 -12.22
C SER A 138 5.28 19.25 -13.06
N SER A 139 6.49 19.29 -12.53
CA SER A 139 7.69 19.79 -13.18
C SER A 139 8.37 18.75 -14.09
N ILE A 140 8.00 17.47 -13.96
CA ILE A 140 8.61 16.33 -14.66
C ILE A 140 7.62 15.58 -15.57
N ARG A 141 6.56 16.27 -16.05
CA ARG A 141 5.47 15.68 -16.85
C ARG A 141 5.94 14.84 -18.02
N GLU A 142 6.84 15.38 -18.84
CA GLU A 142 7.35 14.70 -20.02
C GLU A 142 8.06 13.39 -19.65
N LYS A 143 8.88 13.42 -18.58
CA LYS A 143 9.59 12.24 -18.08
C LYS A 143 8.61 11.15 -17.62
N ILE A 144 7.56 11.52 -16.90
CA ILE A 144 6.54 10.57 -16.42
C ILE A 144 5.83 9.90 -17.60
N VAL A 145 5.37 10.69 -18.58
CA VAL A 145 4.68 10.16 -19.78
C VAL A 145 5.59 9.22 -20.57
N GLN A 146 6.84 9.62 -20.80
CA GLN A 146 7.82 8.83 -21.53
C GLN A 146 8.18 7.53 -20.79
N HIS A 147 8.50 7.63 -19.50
CA HIS A 147 8.91 6.47 -18.70
C HIS A 147 7.76 5.50 -18.46
N GLY A 148 6.54 5.97 -18.17
CA GLY A 148 5.37 5.11 -18.02
C GLY A 148 5.06 4.34 -19.29
N SER A 149 5.07 5.02 -20.44
CA SER A 149 4.88 4.37 -21.74
C SER A 149 5.99 3.36 -22.04
N LYS A 150 7.24 3.64 -21.62
CA LYS A 150 8.36 2.71 -21.78
C LYS A 150 8.22 1.47 -20.88
N ILE A 151 7.80 1.63 -19.62
CA ILE A 151 7.56 0.49 -18.72
C ILE A 151 6.44 -0.38 -19.27
N GLU A 152 5.31 0.20 -19.65
CA GLU A 152 4.19 -0.52 -20.24
C GLU A 152 4.59 -1.28 -21.51
N PHE A 153 5.35 -0.64 -22.40
CA PHE A 153 5.92 -1.30 -23.58
C PHE A 153 6.80 -2.50 -23.20
N ASN A 154 7.69 -2.34 -22.22
CA ASN A 154 8.59 -3.42 -21.79
C ASN A 154 7.82 -4.59 -21.18
N ILE A 155 6.78 -4.33 -20.36
CA ILE A 155 5.92 -5.38 -19.79
C ILE A 155 5.20 -6.13 -20.91
N ASN A 156 4.59 -5.41 -21.86
CA ASN A 156 3.91 -6.04 -23.00
C ASN A 156 4.87 -6.87 -23.85
N THR A 157 6.09 -6.36 -24.10
CA THR A 157 7.12 -7.09 -24.84
C THR A 157 7.53 -8.37 -24.11
N ALA A 158 7.70 -8.32 -22.78
CA ALA A 158 8.06 -9.49 -21.98
C ALA A 158 7.00 -10.61 -22.05
N LEU A 159 5.72 -10.23 -22.24
CA LEU A 159 4.56 -11.12 -22.33
C LEU A 159 4.22 -11.55 -23.76
N GLN A 160 4.82 -10.91 -24.79
CA GLN A 160 4.45 -11.11 -26.19
C GLN A 160 4.70 -12.55 -26.67
N ASP A 161 5.83 -13.13 -26.29
CA ASP A 161 6.20 -14.49 -26.70
C ASP A 161 5.47 -15.57 -25.88
N SER A 162 5.15 -15.27 -24.62
CA SER A 162 4.47 -16.18 -23.71
C SER A 162 3.88 -15.44 -22.52
N ILE A 163 2.57 -15.61 -22.31
CA ILE A 163 1.88 -15.11 -21.12
C ILE A 163 2.30 -15.98 -19.93
N ARG A 164 2.92 -15.35 -18.95
CA ARG A 164 3.46 -15.99 -17.73
C ARG A 164 3.53 -14.98 -16.59
N PRO A 165 3.70 -15.41 -15.32
CA PRO A 165 4.20 -14.52 -14.27
C PRO A 165 5.55 -13.97 -14.67
N LEU A 166 5.72 -12.67 -14.49
CA LEU A 166 7.01 -12.01 -14.64
C LEU A 166 7.75 -12.08 -13.30
N GLU A 167 9.06 -12.18 -13.39
CA GLU A 167 9.95 -12.29 -12.25
C GLU A 167 9.96 -11.00 -11.43
N THR A 168 9.81 -11.15 -10.11
CA THR A 168 10.05 -10.07 -9.15
C THR A 168 11.56 -9.96 -8.89
N TYR A 169 12.19 -11.12 -8.66
CA TYR A 169 13.62 -11.30 -8.45
C TYR A 169 14.11 -12.45 -9.33
N VAL A 170 15.43 -12.61 -9.44
CA VAL A 170 16.03 -13.72 -10.22
C VAL A 170 15.44 -15.06 -9.76
N ASP A 171 14.88 -15.82 -10.71
CA ASP A 171 14.26 -17.13 -10.53
C ASP A 171 13.04 -17.15 -9.58
N ALA A 172 12.45 -15.99 -9.26
CA ALA A 172 11.37 -15.88 -8.29
C ALA A 172 10.32 -14.84 -8.68
N TYR A 173 9.05 -15.18 -8.45
CA TYR A 173 7.93 -14.28 -8.68
C TYR A 173 6.92 -14.32 -7.53
N TRP A 174 6.32 -13.16 -7.26
CA TRP A 174 5.20 -13.01 -6.34
C TRP A 174 3.96 -12.62 -7.14
N PRO A 175 2.83 -13.34 -6.99
CA PRO A 175 1.58 -12.96 -7.64
C PRO A 175 1.14 -11.54 -7.29
N ALA A 176 1.31 -11.08 -6.05
CA ALA A 176 0.92 -9.72 -5.65
C ALA A 176 1.56 -8.63 -6.54
N ASP A 177 2.86 -8.73 -6.82
CA ASP A 177 3.57 -7.75 -7.66
C ASP A 177 3.10 -7.78 -9.12
N ASN A 178 2.86 -8.98 -9.63
CA ASN A 178 2.30 -9.17 -10.96
C ASN A 178 0.90 -8.53 -11.08
N PHE A 179 0.09 -8.61 -10.02
CA PHE A 179 -1.22 -7.96 -9.97
C PHE A 179 -1.13 -6.44 -9.87
N VAL A 180 -0.16 -5.90 -9.14
CA VAL A 180 0.12 -4.45 -9.12
C VAL A 180 0.51 -3.97 -10.52
N ALA A 181 1.40 -4.69 -11.20
CA ALA A 181 1.78 -4.38 -12.57
C ALA A 181 0.60 -4.47 -13.53
N ALA A 182 -0.20 -5.53 -13.47
CA ALA A 182 -1.42 -5.66 -14.28
C ALA A 182 -2.38 -4.49 -14.02
N ALA A 183 -2.57 -4.09 -12.76
CA ALA A 183 -3.42 -2.95 -12.39
C ALA A 183 -2.92 -1.61 -12.92
N SER A 184 -1.62 -1.50 -13.22
CA SER A 184 -1.02 -0.29 -13.80
C SER A 184 -1.20 -0.15 -15.31
N MET A 185 -1.51 -1.24 -16.02
CA MET A 185 -1.55 -1.28 -17.49
C MET A 185 -2.80 -0.59 -18.05
N ARG A 186 -2.62 0.21 -19.11
CA ARG A 186 -3.71 0.87 -19.85
C ARG A 186 -4.19 0.01 -21.02
N ASP A 187 -3.33 -0.85 -21.58
CA ASP A 187 -3.73 -1.87 -22.55
C ASP A 187 -4.67 -2.90 -21.91
N THR A 188 -5.97 -2.68 -22.07
CA THR A 188 -7.01 -3.52 -21.45
C THR A 188 -7.04 -4.94 -21.98
N ILE A 189 -6.62 -5.18 -23.23
CA ILE A 189 -6.68 -6.50 -23.87
C ILE A 189 -5.52 -7.37 -23.35
N HIS A 190 -4.29 -6.86 -23.40
CA HIS A 190 -3.13 -7.57 -22.86
C HIS A 190 -3.27 -7.80 -21.36
N ARG A 191 -3.75 -6.78 -20.62
CA ARG A 191 -4.06 -6.90 -19.19
C ARG A 191 -5.08 -7.99 -18.92
N ALA A 192 -6.19 -8.07 -19.66
CA ALA A 192 -7.22 -9.09 -19.45
C ALA A 192 -6.69 -10.51 -19.70
N ASN A 193 -5.91 -10.70 -20.77
CA ASN A 193 -5.30 -11.99 -21.08
C ASN A 193 -4.29 -12.43 -20.01
N TRP A 194 -3.46 -11.50 -19.55
CA TRP A 194 -2.49 -11.77 -18.50
C TRP A 194 -3.17 -12.06 -17.16
N LEU A 195 -4.18 -11.27 -16.79
CA LEU A 195 -4.96 -11.48 -15.58
C LEU A 195 -5.63 -12.86 -15.55
N LYS A 196 -6.22 -13.29 -16.67
CA LYS A 196 -6.79 -14.63 -16.80
C LYS A 196 -5.74 -15.71 -16.55
N HIS A 197 -4.54 -15.54 -17.08
CA HIS A 197 -3.44 -16.46 -16.83
C HIS A 197 -3.02 -16.45 -15.35
N LEU A 198 -2.79 -15.28 -14.76
CA LEU A 198 -2.39 -15.15 -13.35
C LEU A 198 -3.41 -15.80 -12.41
N GLN A 199 -4.71 -15.58 -12.63
CA GLN A 199 -5.78 -16.20 -11.85
C GLN A 199 -5.80 -17.74 -11.98
N SER A 200 -5.42 -18.27 -13.15
CA SER A 200 -5.35 -19.73 -13.37
C SER A 200 -4.22 -20.42 -12.59
N LEU A 201 -3.32 -19.66 -11.98
CA LEU A 201 -2.21 -20.20 -11.19
C LEU A 201 -2.62 -20.64 -9.79
N SER A 202 -3.81 -20.25 -9.32
CA SER A 202 -4.29 -20.66 -8.00
C SER A 202 -4.42 -22.19 -7.94
N ARG A 203 -3.74 -22.80 -6.96
CA ARG A 203 -3.85 -24.24 -6.67
C ARG A 203 -4.44 -24.52 -5.29
N HIS A 204 -4.85 -23.49 -4.56
CA HIS A 204 -5.50 -23.62 -3.27
C HIS A 204 -7.00 -23.89 -3.46
N GLU A 205 -7.60 -24.69 -2.57
CA GLU A 205 -9.03 -25.07 -2.65
C GLU A 205 -9.99 -23.88 -2.63
N SER A 206 -9.56 -22.76 -2.05
CA SER A 206 -10.33 -21.51 -1.98
C SER A 206 -10.25 -20.64 -3.23
N HIS A 207 -9.46 -21.05 -4.22
CA HIS A 207 -9.14 -20.27 -5.42
C HIS A 207 -8.40 -18.95 -5.16
N LEU A 208 -7.91 -18.73 -3.94
CA LEU A 208 -6.99 -17.63 -3.62
C LEU A 208 -5.59 -17.94 -4.16
N LEU A 209 -4.85 -16.90 -4.50
CA LEU A 209 -3.51 -17.03 -5.06
C LEU A 209 -2.46 -17.20 -3.98
N HIS A 210 -1.47 -18.02 -4.31
CA HIS A 210 -0.33 -18.28 -3.45
C HIS A 210 0.51 -17.03 -3.23
N HIS A 211 1.28 -17.04 -2.13
CA HIS A 211 2.16 -15.94 -1.75
C HIS A 211 3.36 -15.83 -2.68
N ALA A 212 4.04 -16.95 -2.94
CA ALA A 212 5.27 -17.00 -3.76
C ALA A 212 5.22 -18.18 -4.75
N GLY A 213 5.77 -17.98 -5.94
CA GLY A 213 5.74 -18.97 -7.02
C GLY A 213 6.36 -20.34 -6.67
N SER A 214 7.27 -20.36 -5.70
CA SER A 214 7.91 -21.55 -5.16
C SER A 214 6.98 -22.44 -4.32
N ASN A 215 5.87 -21.89 -3.80
CA ASN A 215 4.90 -22.64 -3.00
C ASN A 215 3.45 -22.40 -3.45
N PRO A 216 2.98 -23.02 -4.55
CA PRO A 216 1.67 -22.76 -5.16
C PRO A 216 0.44 -23.09 -4.30
N SER A 217 0.60 -23.77 -3.17
CA SER A 217 -0.49 -24.08 -2.24
C SER A 217 -0.50 -23.18 -1.00
N GLU A 218 0.53 -22.37 -0.76
CA GLU A 218 0.60 -21.49 0.42
C GLU A 218 0.02 -20.12 0.09
N ILE A 219 -1.12 -19.81 0.71
CA ILE A 219 -1.78 -18.52 0.61
C ILE A 219 -1.48 -17.66 1.85
N ARG A 220 -1.32 -16.35 1.67
CA ARG A 220 -1.09 -15.40 2.78
C ARG A 220 -2.02 -14.20 2.76
N GLY A 221 -2.33 -13.69 3.95
CA GLY A 221 -3.26 -12.58 4.17
C GLY A 221 -2.77 -11.28 3.52
N SER A 222 -1.50 -10.94 3.71
CA SER A 222 -0.85 -9.76 3.15
C SER A 222 -0.95 -9.70 1.62
N SER A 223 -0.49 -10.74 0.92
CA SER A 223 -0.56 -10.80 -0.54
C SER A 223 -2.00 -10.83 -1.05
N ASN A 224 -2.89 -11.58 -0.41
CA ASN A 224 -4.27 -11.68 -0.87
C ASN A 224 -5.07 -10.41 -0.62
N ALA A 225 -4.77 -9.63 0.42
CA ALA A 225 -5.32 -8.28 0.58
C ALA A 225 -4.90 -7.39 -0.60
N MET A 226 -3.61 -7.38 -0.96
CA MET A 226 -3.11 -6.61 -2.11
C MET A 226 -3.72 -7.06 -3.44
N ILE A 227 -3.78 -8.36 -3.70
CA ILE A 227 -4.40 -8.93 -4.92
C ILE A 227 -5.87 -8.55 -5.01
N THR A 228 -6.60 -8.61 -3.88
CA THR A 228 -8.01 -8.21 -3.82
C THR A 228 -8.19 -6.71 -4.14
N TYR A 229 -7.31 -5.85 -3.62
CA TYR A 229 -7.27 -4.43 -3.97
C TYR A 229 -7.01 -4.22 -5.47
N CYS A 230 -6.00 -4.88 -6.05
CA CYS A 230 -5.69 -4.76 -7.48
C CYS A 230 -6.85 -5.23 -8.36
N LEU A 231 -7.50 -6.35 -8.01
CA LEU A 231 -8.69 -6.84 -8.71
C LEU A 231 -9.83 -5.82 -8.71
N HIS A 232 -10.06 -5.16 -7.58
CA HIS A 232 -11.06 -4.12 -7.45
C HIS A 232 -10.73 -2.89 -8.31
N VAL A 233 -9.50 -2.38 -8.20
CA VAL A 233 -9.04 -1.20 -8.95
C VAL A 233 -9.09 -1.42 -10.47
N MET A 234 -8.85 -2.65 -10.94
CA MET A 234 -9.00 -3.02 -12.35
C MET A 234 -10.46 -3.13 -12.82
N GLY A 235 -11.44 -3.07 -11.93
CA GLY A 235 -12.85 -3.32 -12.24
C GLY A 235 -13.14 -4.79 -12.59
N ASN A 236 -12.36 -5.74 -12.06
CA ASN A 236 -12.55 -7.15 -12.36
C ASN A 236 -13.90 -7.65 -11.79
N THR A 237 -14.70 -8.32 -12.62
CA THR A 237 -16.03 -8.82 -12.23
C THR A 237 -15.99 -9.88 -11.13
N GLY A 238 -14.87 -10.58 -10.98
CA GLY A 238 -14.63 -11.57 -9.92
C GLY A 238 -14.12 -10.96 -8.61
N ALA A 239 -13.87 -9.65 -8.53
CA ALA A 239 -13.27 -9.02 -7.34
C ALA A 239 -14.12 -9.21 -6.07
N ASN A 240 -15.46 -9.13 -6.17
CA ASN A 240 -16.36 -9.35 -5.04
C ASN A 240 -16.30 -10.79 -4.52
N SER A 241 -16.30 -11.78 -5.41
CA SER A 241 -16.22 -13.20 -5.04
C SER A 241 -14.85 -13.54 -4.46
N TYR A 242 -13.77 -12.99 -5.04
CA TYR A 242 -12.42 -13.14 -4.52
C TYR A 242 -12.30 -12.55 -3.11
N ASN A 243 -12.84 -11.34 -2.90
CA ASN A 243 -12.89 -10.71 -1.59
C ASN A 243 -13.67 -11.57 -0.59
N ALA A 244 -14.85 -12.08 -0.96
CA ALA A 244 -15.64 -12.94 -0.07
C ALA A 244 -14.86 -14.18 0.41
N ASN A 245 -14.14 -14.87 -0.51
CA ASN A 245 -13.28 -16.00 -0.15
C ASN A 245 -12.12 -15.56 0.76
N PHE A 246 -11.47 -14.45 0.43
CA PHE A 246 -10.41 -13.86 1.24
C PHE A 246 -10.90 -13.55 2.67
N LYS A 247 -12.04 -12.85 2.81
CA LYS A 247 -12.66 -12.53 4.11
C LYS A 247 -12.95 -13.82 4.89
N SER A 248 -13.51 -14.84 4.25
CA SER A 248 -13.89 -16.10 4.93
C SER A 248 -12.70 -16.88 5.50
N ILE A 249 -11.50 -16.71 4.93
CA ILE A 249 -10.31 -17.47 5.33
C ILE A 249 -9.45 -16.67 6.29
N PHE A 250 -9.23 -15.38 6.00
CA PHE A 250 -8.21 -14.59 6.68
C PHE A 250 -8.75 -13.60 7.69
N ILE A 251 -10.02 -13.19 7.61
CA ILE A 251 -10.52 -12.10 8.44
C ILE A 251 -11.31 -12.63 9.62
N ASP A 252 -10.83 -12.28 10.82
CA ASP A 252 -11.60 -12.40 12.05
C ASP A 252 -12.14 -11.03 12.47
N GLY A 253 -13.46 -10.96 12.66
CA GLY A 253 -14.16 -9.75 13.06
C GLY A 253 -14.44 -9.72 14.56
N PHE A 254 -14.04 -8.65 15.24
CA PHE A 254 -14.41 -8.38 16.64
C PHE A 254 -14.86 -6.93 16.82
N LEU A 255 -16.14 -6.73 17.19
CA LEU A 255 -16.74 -5.39 17.37
C LEU A 255 -16.55 -4.45 16.15
N GLY A 256 -16.61 -5.00 14.93
CA GLY A 256 -16.40 -4.25 13.69
C GLY A 256 -14.93 -4.03 13.31
N ILE A 257 -13.98 -4.46 14.15
CA ILE A 257 -12.55 -4.49 13.84
C ILE A 257 -12.28 -5.79 13.08
N GLU A 258 -11.69 -5.68 11.90
CA GLU A 258 -11.30 -6.80 11.06
C GLU A 258 -9.79 -7.02 11.17
N LEU A 259 -9.39 -8.08 11.87
CA LEU A 259 -7.99 -8.51 11.98
C LEU A 259 -7.71 -9.59 10.94
N VAL A 260 -6.54 -9.52 10.29
CA VAL A 260 -6.21 -10.39 9.17
C VAL A 260 -5.10 -11.34 9.57
N LYS A 261 -5.38 -12.64 9.50
CA LYS A 261 -4.38 -13.68 9.69
C LYS A 261 -3.32 -13.57 8.61
N GLU A 262 -2.05 -13.69 8.97
CA GLU A 262 -0.98 -13.72 7.96
C GLU A 262 -0.97 -15.08 7.25
N ASN A 263 -1.06 -16.15 8.02
CA ASN A 263 -1.10 -17.52 7.53
C ASN A 263 -2.52 -18.09 7.64
N ALA A 264 -2.98 -18.84 6.63
CA ALA A 264 -4.35 -19.38 6.63
C ALA A 264 -4.64 -20.29 7.84
N ASP A 265 -3.61 -21.00 8.31
CA ASP A 265 -3.64 -21.88 9.49
C ASP A 265 -3.61 -21.13 10.83
N GLY A 266 -3.48 -19.80 10.81
CA GLY A 266 -3.38 -18.96 12.01
C GLY A 266 -2.03 -19.03 12.72
N SER A 267 -0.99 -19.59 12.10
CA SER A 267 0.35 -19.64 12.69
C SER A 267 1.05 -18.27 12.73
N ASP A 268 1.97 -18.10 13.68
CA ASP A 268 2.80 -16.90 13.85
C ASP A 268 4.04 -16.88 12.92
N LYS A 269 4.03 -17.63 11.82
CA LYS A 269 5.16 -17.63 10.87
C LYS A 269 5.28 -16.26 10.21
N MET A 270 6.47 -15.69 10.30
CA MET A 270 6.80 -14.39 9.71
C MET A 270 7.65 -14.57 8.45
N ASP A 271 7.47 -13.68 7.49
CA ASP A 271 8.42 -13.40 6.41
C ASP A 271 8.81 -11.91 6.45
N VAL A 272 9.73 -11.51 5.58
CA VAL A 272 10.32 -10.17 5.49
C VAL A 272 9.24 -9.09 5.34
N ASP A 273 8.16 -9.39 4.61
CA ASP A 273 7.09 -8.45 4.25
C ASP A 273 5.81 -8.60 5.10
N SER A 274 5.67 -9.69 5.87
CA SER A 274 4.55 -9.92 6.79
C SER A 274 4.43 -8.83 7.87
N GLY A 275 5.53 -8.12 8.15
CA GLY A 275 5.65 -7.29 9.34
C GLY A 275 5.47 -8.11 10.63
N PRO A 276 5.25 -7.47 11.79
CA PRO A 276 4.95 -8.19 13.01
C PRO A 276 3.71 -9.08 12.85
N VAL A 277 3.85 -10.38 13.15
CA VAL A 277 2.73 -11.32 13.29
C VAL A 277 2.53 -11.60 14.77
N PHE A 278 1.31 -11.39 15.27
CA PHE A 278 0.97 -11.57 16.67
C PHE A 278 -0.36 -12.30 16.80
N LEU A 279 -0.35 -13.47 17.45
CA LEU A 279 -1.52 -14.34 17.60
C LEU A 279 -2.13 -14.73 16.24
N GLY A 280 -1.27 -14.98 15.25
CA GLY A 280 -1.62 -15.31 13.87
C GLY A 280 -1.95 -14.12 12.99
N TYR A 281 -2.17 -12.92 13.56
CA TYR A 281 -2.56 -11.73 12.81
C TYR A 281 -1.35 -10.93 12.33
N GLY A 282 -1.28 -10.69 11.02
CA GLY A 282 -0.23 -9.89 10.40
C GLY A 282 -0.56 -8.40 10.43
N ALA A 283 0.38 -7.58 10.91
CA ALA A 283 0.21 -6.13 10.88
C ALA A 283 0.11 -5.59 9.45
N SER A 284 1.00 -6.04 8.54
CA SER A 284 0.96 -5.66 7.13
C SER A 284 -0.34 -6.11 6.46
N ALA A 285 -0.76 -7.36 6.71
CA ALA A 285 -2.02 -7.90 6.19
C ALA A 285 -3.24 -7.09 6.65
N THR A 286 -3.28 -6.76 7.95
CA THR A 286 -4.40 -6.01 8.52
C THR A 286 -4.47 -4.59 7.96
N ILE A 287 -3.35 -3.88 7.83
CA ILE A 287 -3.37 -2.51 7.30
C ILE A 287 -3.67 -2.50 5.80
N MET A 288 -3.11 -3.44 5.04
CA MET A 288 -3.45 -3.56 3.61
C MET A 288 -4.94 -3.89 3.41
N ASN A 289 -5.52 -4.70 4.30
CA ASN A 289 -6.95 -4.96 4.27
C ASN A 289 -7.79 -3.71 4.55
N ILE A 290 -7.36 -2.80 5.45
CA ILE A 290 -8.07 -1.53 5.65
C ILE A 290 -8.20 -0.78 4.31
N LYS A 291 -7.08 -0.61 3.59
CA LYS A 291 -7.08 0.03 2.27
C LYS A 291 -8.02 -0.70 1.31
N THR A 292 -7.88 -2.02 1.23
CA THR A 292 -8.71 -2.88 0.36
C THR A 292 -10.19 -2.69 0.65
N GLN A 293 -10.64 -2.92 1.88
CA GLN A 293 -12.06 -2.87 2.23
C GLN A 293 -12.63 -1.46 2.14
N ALA A 294 -11.80 -0.41 2.36
CA ALA A 294 -12.22 0.97 2.14
C ALA A 294 -12.60 1.24 0.66
N GLU A 295 -11.86 0.68 -0.31
CA GLU A 295 -12.23 0.79 -1.74
C GLU A 295 -13.54 0.04 -2.06
N PHE A 296 -13.81 -1.08 -1.37
CA PHE A 296 -15.11 -1.77 -1.43
C PHE A 296 -16.23 -1.01 -0.69
N ASN A 297 -15.97 0.17 -0.14
CA ASN A 297 -16.89 0.94 0.70
C ASN A 297 -17.38 0.18 1.95
N ASP A 298 -16.59 -0.78 2.44
CA ASP A 298 -16.88 -1.48 3.69
C ASP A 298 -16.62 -0.56 4.88
N PHE A 299 -17.64 -0.36 5.69
CA PHE A 299 -17.58 0.53 6.84
C PHE A 299 -16.65 0.03 7.95
N ASN A 300 -16.39 -1.28 8.02
CA ASN A 300 -15.48 -1.87 9.01
C ASN A 300 -14.05 -1.37 8.86
N ALA A 301 -13.62 -0.98 7.66
CA ALA A 301 -12.30 -0.39 7.42
C ALA A 301 -12.04 0.83 8.33
N ARG A 302 -13.07 1.63 8.63
CA ARG A 302 -12.95 2.79 9.54
C ARG A 302 -12.72 2.38 10.99
N TYR A 303 -13.39 1.32 11.46
CA TYR A 303 -13.21 0.80 12.82
C TYR A 303 -11.84 0.15 13.00
N THR A 304 -11.41 -0.64 12.01
CA THR A 304 -10.07 -1.25 12.02
C THR A 304 -8.99 -0.17 12.00
N TRP A 305 -9.11 0.85 11.13
CA TRP A 305 -8.17 1.97 11.12
C TRP A 305 -8.19 2.76 12.41
N ALA A 306 -9.37 3.04 13.01
CA ALA A 306 -9.48 3.71 14.30
C ALA A 306 -8.69 2.97 15.39
N SER A 307 -8.80 1.65 15.38
CA SER A 307 -8.16 0.76 16.36
C SER A 307 -6.65 0.72 16.18
N LEU A 308 -6.15 0.53 14.95
CA LEU A 308 -4.71 0.61 14.68
C LEU A 308 -4.15 2.02 14.89
N ASN A 309 -4.91 3.05 14.54
CA ASN A 309 -4.55 4.43 14.85
C ASN A 309 -4.51 4.65 16.36
N PHE A 310 -5.31 3.99 17.19
CA PHE A 310 -5.18 4.13 18.64
C PHE A 310 -3.97 3.35 19.19
N ILE A 311 -3.81 2.08 18.79
CA ILE A 311 -2.73 1.20 19.24
C ILE A 311 -1.34 1.71 18.79
N GLY A 312 -1.28 2.35 17.62
CA GLY A 312 -0.08 2.97 17.08
C GLY A 312 0.40 4.20 17.86
N LEU A 313 -0.32 4.64 18.90
CA LEU A 313 0.04 5.79 19.76
C LEU A 313 0.37 7.07 18.95
N PRO A 314 -0.57 7.60 18.14
CA PRO A 314 -0.34 8.72 17.26
C PRO A 314 -0.02 9.96 18.07
N VAL A 315 1.01 10.65 17.64
CA VAL A 315 1.36 11.99 18.11
C VAL A 315 1.06 12.95 16.97
N ASN A 316 -0.04 13.72 17.10
CA ASN A 316 -0.52 14.64 16.08
C ASN A 316 -0.47 16.10 16.58
N VAL A 317 0.70 16.73 16.49
CA VAL A 317 0.99 18.07 17.02
C VAL A 317 1.82 18.89 16.04
N PHE A 318 1.64 20.20 16.01
CA PHE A 318 2.46 21.15 15.24
C PHE A 318 2.72 20.75 13.77
N LYS A 319 1.67 20.37 13.04
CA LYS A 319 1.74 19.91 11.63
C LYS A 319 2.47 18.58 11.40
N HIS A 320 2.78 17.84 12.46
CA HIS A 320 3.40 16.54 12.37
C HIS A 320 2.45 15.50 12.95
N LYS A 321 2.21 14.43 12.19
CA LYS A 321 1.59 13.21 12.71
C LYS A 321 2.53 12.04 12.46
N TYR A 322 2.80 11.28 13.51
CA TYR A 322 3.56 10.05 13.44
C TYR A 322 3.08 9.04 14.49
N TYR A 323 3.44 7.77 14.32
CA TYR A 323 3.13 6.68 15.24
C TYR A 323 4.38 6.14 15.93
N LEU A 324 4.17 5.32 16.97
CA LEU A 324 5.18 4.47 17.62
C LEU A 324 6.49 5.21 17.93
N PHE A 325 6.39 6.47 18.36
CA PHE A 325 7.53 7.34 18.65
C PHE A 325 8.57 7.42 17.49
N LYS A 326 8.10 7.40 16.24
CA LYS A 326 8.89 7.49 14.99
C LYS A 326 9.80 6.29 14.73
N LYS A 327 9.51 5.13 15.34
CA LYS A 327 10.34 3.93 15.19
C LYS A 327 10.02 3.13 13.94
N GLU A 328 8.79 3.19 13.45
CA GLU A 328 8.33 2.36 12.32
C GLU A 328 7.69 3.19 11.18
N PRO A 329 8.42 4.02 10.42
CA PRO A 329 7.81 4.86 9.39
C PRO A 329 7.13 4.11 8.23
N MET A 330 7.43 2.83 8.03
CA MET A 330 6.66 2.01 7.09
C MET A 330 5.21 1.84 7.56
N PHE A 331 4.98 1.65 8.87
CA PHE A 331 3.64 1.66 9.44
C PHE A 331 2.94 3.00 9.22
N ASP A 332 3.65 4.12 9.40
CA ASP A 332 3.12 5.45 9.10
C ASP A 332 2.70 5.60 7.63
N LEU A 333 3.47 5.07 6.68
CA LEU A 333 3.13 5.15 5.25
C LEU A 333 1.87 4.35 4.91
N PHE A 334 1.78 3.11 5.40
CA PHE A 334 0.60 2.27 5.21
C PHE A 334 -0.65 2.86 5.89
N MET A 335 -0.52 3.37 7.11
CA MET A 335 -1.62 4.03 7.81
C MET A 335 -2.09 5.31 7.09
N LEU A 336 -1.17 6.03 6.44
CA LEU A 336 -1.51 7.18 5.59
C LEU A 336 -2.30 6.72 4.36
N TRP A 337 -1.76 5.74 3.62
CA TRP A 337 -2.38 5.26 2.38
C TRP A 337 -3.75 4.61 2.61
N ALA A 338 -3.91 3.83 3.67
CA ALA A 338 -5.20 3.33 4.09
C ALA A 338 -6.16 4.46 4.53
N GLY A 339 -5.63 5.48 5.22
CA GLY A 339 -6.41 6.56 5.80
C GLY A 339 -7.03 7.52 4.76
N VAL A 340 -6.42 7.67 3.59
CA VAL A 340 -6.96 8.53 2.52
C VAL A 340 -8.20 7.92 1.85
N SER A 341 -8.35 6.59 1.86
CA SER A 341 -9.54 5.90 1.32
C SER A 341 -10.78 6.00 2.22
N LEU A 342 -10.63 6.32 3.51
CA LEU A 342 -11.73 6.31 4.50
C LEU A 342 -12.75 7.44 4.40
#